data_AF-A0AAW1P273-F1
#
_entry.id   AF-A0AAW1P273-F1
#
_cell.length_a   1.000
_cell.length_b   1.000
_cell.length_c   1.000
_cell.angle_alpha   90.00
_cell.angle_beta   90.00
_cell.angle_gamma   90.00
#
_symmetry.space_group_name_H-M   'P 1'
#
loop_
_entity.id
_entity.type
_entity.pdbx_description
1 polymer ?
#
loop_
_entity_poly.entity_id
_entity_poly.type
_entity_poly.pdbx_seq_one_letter_code
_entity_poly.pdbx_strand_id
1 'polypeptide(L)'
;MEDARISDPEEFALLVVQQYLYENQHTAALQAVEHACGKRFVESKLPCGSQLMQMVYSKMEADAAHLPDEQVDDGRLTEAEEEALLLTAPPDIPNTPIASLQEVFNTNVISVAPWPDQEKVLVGTGDGVLHLYTFQGELLWQTAAVGKGGLLSLDLKGNRDPPLVVAGFMDGSVAVFSASNGTLLGRPQPEKLPDYVGA
;
A
#
# COMPACT_ATOMS: atom_id res chain seq x y z
N MET A 1 -39.47 -19.60 8.07
CA MET A 1 -38.16 -18.93 8.26
C MET A 1 -37.63 -19.42 9.59
N GLU A 2 -36.95 -20.57 9.56
CA GLU A 2 -36.19 -21.06 10.70
C GLU A 2 -34.77 -20.55 10.50
N ASP A 3 -34.34 -19.64 11.37
CA ASP A 3 -32.92 -19.35 11.60
C ASP A 3 -32.27 -20.64 12.10
N ALA A 4 -31.80 -21.46 11.17
CA ALA A 4 -30.92 -22.56 11.47
C ALA A 4 -29.59 -21.95 11.93
N ARG A 5 -29.50 -21.62 13.22
CA ARG A 5 -28.21 -21.38 13.88
C ARG A 5 -27.37 -22.61 13.62
N ILE A 6 -26.39 -22.47 12.72
CA ILE A 6 -25.42 -23.51 12.39
C ILE A 6 -24.74 -23.87 13.71
N SER A 7 -25.16 -24.99 14.31
CA SER A 7 -24.74 -25.39 15.67
C SER A 7 -23.44 -26.19 15.63
N ASP A 8 -23.01 -26.63 14.45
CA ASP A 8 -21.76 -27.34 14.23
C ASP A 8 -20.65 -26.36 13.81
N PRO A 9 -19.61 -26.16 14.66
CA PRO A 9 -18.51 -25.24 14.37
C PRO A 9 -17.69 -25.65 13.14
N GLU A 10 -17.59 -26.95 12.82
CA GLU A 10 -16.86 -27.41 11.63
C GLU A 10 -17.64 -27.13 10.35
N GLU A 11 -18.96 -27.31 10.38
CA GLU A 11 -19.83 -26.95 9.27
C GLU A 11 -19.85 -25.44 9.03
N PHE A 12 -19.83 -24.64 10.09
CA PHE A 12 -19.71 -23.19 9.99
C PHE A 12 -18.36 -22.78 9.36
N ALA A 13 -17.24 -23.31 9.85
CA ALA A 13 -15.91 -23.01 9.31
C ALA A 13 -15.79 -23.36 7.83
N LEU A 14 -16.35 -24.51 7.41
CA LEU A 14 -16.36 -24.92 6.01
C LEU A 14 -17.15 -23.95 5.13
N LEU A 15 -18.35 -23.52 5.56
CA LEU A 15 -19.17 -22.57 4.82
C LEU A 15 -18.47 -21.21 4.67
N VAL A 16 -17.78 -20.78 5.73
CA VAL A 16 -17.00 -19.53 5.74
C VAL A 16 -15.79 -19.60 4.79
N VAL A 17 -15.09 -20.73 4.71
CA VAL A 17 -13.99 -20.94 3.74
C VAL A 17 -14.52 -20.97 2.30
N GLN A 18 -15.63 -21.65 2.05
CA GLN A 18 -16.26 -21.69 0.71
C GLN A 18 -16.71 -20.29 0.26
N GLN A 19 -17.28 -19.49 1.16
CA GLN A 19 -17.65 -18.09 0.91
C GLN A 19 -16.43 -17.25 0.52
N TYR A 20 -15.32 -17.35 1.25
CA TYR A 20 -14.10 -16.60 0.96
C TYR A 20 -13.53 -16.94 -0.43
N LEU A 21 -13.47 -18.22 -0.77
CA LEU A 21 -12.97 -18.68 -2.06
C LEU A 21 -13.85 -18.19 -3.22
N TYR A 22 -15.16 -18.14 -3.01
CA TYR A 22 -16.11 -17.57 -3.97
C TYR A 22 -15.92 -16.06 -4.15
N GLU A 23 -15.87 -15.28 -3.06
CA GLU A 23 -15.70 -13.82 -3.08
C GLU A 23 -14.39 -13.37 -3.74
N ASN A 24 -13.31 -14.14 -3.55
CA ASN A 24 -12.00 -13.87 -4.16
C ASN A 24 -11.80 -14.56 -5.53
N GLN A 25 -12.86 -15.13 -6.11
CA GLN A 25 -12.87 -15.76 -7.43
C GLN A 25 -11.89 -16.94 -7.57
N HIS A 26 -11.55 -17.62 -6.48
CA HIS A 26 -10.70 -18.82 -6.45
C HIS A 26 -11.50 -20.09 -6.79
N THR A 27 -12.02 -20.13 -8.02
CA THR A 27 -12.94 -21.17 -8.51
C THR A 27 -12.38 -22.59 -8.46
N ALA A 28 -11.09 -22.79 -8.78
CA ALA A 28 -10.46 -24.11 -8.73
C ALA A 28 -10.34 -24.65 -7.29
N ALA A 29 -10.00 -23.78 -6.34
CA ALA A 29 -9.92 -24.13 -4.94
C ALA A 29 -11.32 -24.42 -4.35
N LEU A 30 -12.32 -23.63 -4.73
CA LEU A 30 -13.70 -23.86 -4.32
C LEU A 30 -14.19 -25.24 -4.78
N GLN A 31 -13.97 -25.59 -6.04
CA GLN A 31 -14.34 -26.90 -6.58
C GLN A 31 -13.61 -28.06 -5.87
N ALA A 32 -12.34 -27.88 -5.55
CA ALA A 32 -11.58 -28.88 -4.79
C ALA A 32 -12.15 -29.09 -3.38
N VAL A 33 -12.53 -28.00 -2.71
CA VAL A 33 -13.17 -28.05 -1.39
C VAL A 33 -14.54 -28.72 -1.47
N GLU A 34 -15.40 -28.32 -2.41
CA GLU A 34 -16.72 -28.94 -2.64
C GLU A 34 -16.64 -30.44 -2.93
N HIS A 35 -15.64 -30.86 -3.72
CA HIS A 35 -15.39 -32.26 -4.01
C HIS A 35 -14.92 -33.04 -2.78
N ALA A 36 -14.04 -32.45 -1.97
CA ALA A 36 -13.50 -33.09 -0.77
C ALA A 36 -14.54 -33.20 0.37
N CYS A 37 -15.40 -32.19 0.53
CA CYS A 37 -16.38 -32.16 1.62
C CYS A 37 -17.77 -32.68 1.22
N GLY A 38 -18.02 -32.89 -0.08
CA GLY A 38 -19.32 -33.34 -0.61
C GLY A 38 -20.46 -32.33 -0.46
N LYS A 39 -20.18 -31.10 -0.02
CA LYS A 39 -21.17 -30.04 0.19
C LYS A 39 -20.91 -28.91 -0.80
N ARG A 40 -21.95 -28.53 -1.57
CA ARG A 40 -21.90 -27.39 -2.48
C ARG A 40 -22.10 -26.08 -1.74
N PHE A 41 -21.39 -25.06 -2.18
CA PHE A 41 -21.55 -23.71 -1.70
C PHE A 41 -22.95 -23.17 -2.02
N VAL A 42 -23.59 -22.51 -1.05
CA VAL A 42 -24.90 -21.88 -1.20
C VAL A 42 -24.82 -20.45 -0.68
N GLU A 43 -24.87 -19.49 -1.61
CA GLU A 43 -24.70 -18.05 -1.37
C GLU A 43 -25.72 -17.47 -0.36
N SER A 44 -26.88 -18.12 -0.18
CA SER A 44 -27.93 -17.65 0.72
C SER A 44 -27.78 -18.07 2.19
N LYS A 45 -26.74 -18.86 2.54
CA LYS A 45 -26.59 -19.42 3.90
C LYS A 45 -25.80 -18.53 4.87
N LEU A 46 -25.03 -17.56 4.36
CA LEU A 46 -24.27 -16.63 5.19
C LEU A 46 -24.50 -15.19 4.70
N PRO A 47 -24.74 -14.22 5.60
CA PRO A 47 -24.71 -12.81 5.23
C PRO A 47 -23.29 -12.42 4.79
N CYS A 48 -23.17 -11.70 3.66
CA CYS A 48 -21.90 -11.44 2.97
C CYS A 48 -20.79 -10.86 3.87
N GLY A 49 -19.55 -11.32 3.60
CA GLY A 49 -18.26 -10.66 3.86
C GLY A 49 -17.96 -10.11 5.26
N SER A 50 -17.26 -10.91 6.10
CA SER A 50 -16.26 -10.49 7.12
C SER A 50 -16.05 -11.55 8.22
N GLN A 51 -16.88 -12.59 8.28
CA GLN A 51 -16.88 -13.55 9.40
C GLN A 51 -15.62 -14.44 9.45
N LEU A 52 -15.00 -14.79 8.30
CA LEU A 52 -13.71 -15.52 8.31
C LEU A 52 -12.62 -14.71 8.98
N MET A 53 -12.48 -13.44 8.59
CA MET A 53 -11.50 -12.55 9.18
C MET A 53 -11.76 -12.38 10.67
N GLN A 54 -13.02 -12.21 11.08
CA GLN A 54 -13.37 -12.08 12.49
C GLN A 54 -13.04 -13.35 13.29
N MET A 55 -13.26 -14.55 12.74
CA MET A 55 -12.86 -15.81 13.39
C MET A 55 -11.34 -15.93 13.51
N VAL A 56 -10.59 -15.56 12.47
CA VAL A 56 -9.12 -15.57 12.48
C VAL A 56 -8.61 -14.59 13.53
N TYR A 57 -9.16 -13.37 13.58
CA TYR A 57 -8.81 -12.36 14.59
C TYR A 57 -9.12 -12.84 16.01
N SER A 58 -10.31 -13.39 16.27
CA SER A 58 -10.67 -13.88 17.61
C SER A 58 -9.79 -15.05 18.06
N LYS A 59 -9.37 -15.93 17.14
CA LYS A 59 -8.43 -16.99 17.47
C LYS A 59 -7.03 -16.45 17.75
N MET A 60 -6.55 -15.49 16.95
CA MET A 60 -5.27 -14.82 17.21
C MET A 60 -5.26 -14.10 18.56
N GLU A 61 -6.34 -13.40 18.93
CA GLU A 61 -6.47 -12.77 20.25
C GLU A 61 -6.47 -13.80 21.39
N ALA A 62 -7.21 -14.91 21.23
CA ALA A 62 -7.26 -15.96 22.25
C ALA A 62 -5.90 -16.64 22.44
N ASP A 63 -5.18 -16.91 21.35
CA ASP A 63 -3.85 -17.51 21.38
C ASP A 63 -2.83 -16.51 21.99
N ALA A 64 -2.93 -15.21 21.66
CA ALA A 64 -2.09 -14.16 22.25
C ALA A 64 -2.33 -13.98 23.77
N ALA A 65 -3.57 -14.11 24.24
CA ALA A 65 -3.91 -14.01 25.66
C ALA A 65 -3.40 -15.18 26.52
N HIS A 66 -2.97 -16.28 25.90
CA HIS A 66 -2.43 -17.47 26.59
C HIS A 66 -0.90 -17.55 26.54
N LEU A 67 -0.23 -16.59 25.91
CA LEU A 67 1.23 -16.50 25.93
C LEU A 67 1.68 -15.84 27.26
N PRO A 68 2.64 -16.41 28.00
CA PRO A 68 3.22 -15.74 29.16
C PRO A 68 3.94 -14.45 28.73
N ASP A 69 3.86 -13.41 29.56
CA ASP A 69 4.33 -12.02 29.32
C ASP A 69 5.77 -11.87 28.79
N GLU A 70 6.58 -12.94 28.80
CA GLU A 70 7.97 -12.94 28.32
C GLU A 70 8.10 -13.15 26.80
N GLN A 71 6.99 -13.38 26.08
CA GLN A 71 6.98 -13.50 24.60
C GLN A 71 5.91 -12.63 23.92
N VAL A 72 5.56 -11.49 24.52
CA VAL A 72 4.88 -10.43 23.77
C VAL A 72 5.95 -9.71 22.96
N ASP A 73 6.33 -10.33 21.84
CA ASP A 73 7.08 -9.68 20.77
C ASP A 73 6.18 -8.61 20.14
N ASP A 74 6.36 -7.37 20.59
CA ASP A 74 5.66 -6.14 20.15
C ASP A 74 6.05 -5.73 18.71
N GLY A 75 6.33 -6.70 17.84
CA GLY A 75 6.78 -6.46 16.46
C GLY A 75 8.11 -5.69 16.36
N ARG A 76 8.86 -5.60 17.45
CA ARG A 76 10.23 -5.05 17.44
C ARG A 76 11.16 -6.23 17.23
N LEU A 77 11.42 -6.54 15.97
CA LEU A 77 12.50 -7.44 15.59
C LEU A 77 13.74 -7.10 16.42
N THR A 78 14.33 -8.11 17.03
CA THR A 78 15.61 -7.90 17.70
C THR A 78 16.64 -7.48 16.65
N GLU A 79 17.63 -6.66 17.02
CA GLU A 79 18.68 -6.22 16.07
C GLU A 79 19.32 -7.42 15.33
N ALA A 80 19.38 -8.58 15.98
CA ALA A 80 19.86 -9.84 15.39
C ALA A 80 18.93 -10.42 14.31
N GLU A 81 17.61 -10.26 14.44
CA GLU A 81 16.63 -10.69 13.44
C GLU A 81 16.57 -9.72 12.25
N GLU A 82 16.72 -8.41 12.50
CA GLU A 82 16.91 -7.42 11.44
C GLU A 82 18.21 -7.70 10.66
N GLU A 83 19.32 -7.99 11.35
CA GLU A 83 20.58 -8.41 10.71
C GLU A 83 20.42 -9.71 9.90
N ALA A 84 19.67 -10.69 10.41
CA ALA A 84 19.42 -11.94 9.69
C ALA A 84 18.58 -11.76 8.42
N LEU A 85 17.60 -10.84 8.44
CA LEU A 85 16.82 -10.48 7.25
C LEU A 85 17.66 -9.72 6.21
N LEU A 86 18.56 -8.84 6.65
CA LEU A 86 19.52 -8.15 5.78
C LEU A 86 20.55 -9.11 5.16
N LEU A 87 20.92 -10.19 5.86
CA LEU A 87 21.84 -11.22 5.39
C LEU A 87 21.21 -12.25 4.44
N THR A 88 19.88 -12.41 4.47
CA THR A 88 19.12 -13.31 3.60
C THR A 88 18.50 -12.60 2.40
N ALA A 89 18.69 -11.29 2.28
CA ALA A 89 18.31 -10.53 1.11
C ALA A 89 18.99 -11.11 -0.15
N PRO A 90 18.28 -11.18 -1.30
CA PRO A 90 18.89 -11.52 -2.58
C PRO A 90 20.16 -10.69 -2.79
N PRO A 91 21.22 -11.25 -3.40
CA PRO A 91 22.54 -10.60 -3.51
C PRO A 91 22.53 -9.24 -4.22
N ASP A 92 21.41 -8.85 -4.84
CA ASP A 92 21.20 -7.61 -5.56
C ASP A 92 20.55 -6.48 -4.74
N ILE A 93 20.14 -6.71 -3.49
CA ILE A 93 19.60 -5.65 -2.62
C ILE A 93 20.74 -5.11 -1.74
N PRO A 94 21.15 -3.85 -1.90
CA PRO A 94 22.20 -3.28 -1.08
C PRO A 94 21.78 -3.26 0.39
N ASN A 95 22.60 -3.86 1.25
CA ASN A 95 22.42 -3.89 2.70
C ASN A 95 23.15 -2.73 3.41
N THR A 96 23.80 -1.85 2.65
CA THR A 96 24.44 -0.62 3.14
C THR A 96 24.00 0.58 2.31
N PRO A 97 23.85 1.78 2.90
CA PRO A 97 23.56 2.99 2.15
C PRO A 97 24.63 3.24 1.07
N ILE A 98 24.22 3.32 -0.20
CA ILE A 98 25.12 3.61 -1.33
C ILE A 98 25.41 5.12 -1.40
N ALA A 99 24.44 5.93 -1.03
CA ALA A 99 24.52 7.38 -1.02
C ALA A 99 23.54 7.97 0.01
N SER A 100 23.83 9.18 0.49
CA SER A 100 22.97 9.89 1.44
C SER A 100 22.96 11.38 1.14
N LEU A 101 21.77 11.97 1.06
CA LEU A 101 21.59 13.42 1.04
C LEU A 101 21.31 13.86 2.49
N GLN A 102 22.28 14.51 3.12
CA GLN A 102 22.15 15.00 4.50
C GLN A 102 22.04 16.52 4.54
N GLU A 103 21.16 17.02 5.41
CA GLU A 103 20.97 18.46 5.68
C GLU A 103 20.66 19.33 4.45
N VAL A 104 20.12 18.72 3.39
CA VAL A 104 19.82 19.41 2.13
C VAL A 104 18.45 20.10 2.16
N PHE A 105 17.51 19.59 2.96
CA PHE A 105 16.11 20.03 2.97
C PHE A 105 15.79 20.80 4.24
N ASN A 106 15.19 21.99 4.08
CA ASN A 106 14.78 22.85 5.20
C ASN A 106 13.42 22.45 5.80
N THR A 107 12.74 21.47 5.20
CA THR A 107 11.45 20.95 5.65
C THR A 107 11.43 19.43 5.53
N ASN A 108 10.41 18.79 6.11
CA ASN A 108 10.29 17.33 6.06
C ASN A 108 10.21 16.82 4.62
N VAL A 109 10.98 15.77 4.32
CA VAL A 109 10.81 14.96 3.12
C VAL A 109 9.57 14.09 3.32
N ILE A 110 8.59 14.23 2.44
CA ILE A 110 7.31 13.51 2.54
C ILE A 110 7.23 12.37 1.54
N SER A 111 7.81 12.56 0.34
CA SER A 111 7.77 11.56 -0.71
C SER A 111 9.08 11.54 -1.48
N VAL A 112 9.50 10.35 -1.91
CA VAL A 112 10.70 10.14 -2.74
C VAL A 112 10.38 9.18 -3.88
N ALA A 113 11.00 9.39 -5.03
CA ALA A 113 10.94 8.49 -6.17
C ALA A 113 12.32 8.33 -6.81
N PRO A 114 12.88 7.12 -6.89
CA PRO A 114 14.08 6.85 -7.67
C PRO A 114 13.82 7.18 -9.14
N TRP A 115 14.78 7.85 -9.78
CA TRP A 115 14.70 8.12 -11.21
C TRP A 115 14.93 6.83 -12.02
N PRO A 116 14.37 6.71 -13.24
CA PRO A 116 14.53 5.50 -14.05
C PRO A 116 15.98 5.10 -14.36
N ASP A 117 16.91 6.06 -14.40
CA ASP A 117 18.34 5.80 -14.64
C ASP A 117 19.09 5.34 -13.38
N GLN A 118 18.45 5.32 -12.22
CA GLN A 118 19.03 4.90 -10.94
C GLN A 118 20.27 5.69 -10.53
N GLU A 119 20.39 6.95 -10.94
CA GLU A 119 21.47 7.84 -10.48
C GLU A 119 20.93 9.09 -9.78
N LYS A 120 19.61 9.28 -9.81
CA LYS A 120 18.91 10.48 -9.35
C LYS A 120 17.73 10.11 -8.47
N VAL A 121 17.33 11.04 -7.63
CA VAL A 121 16.14 10.95 -6.80
C VAL A 121 15.31 12.21 -6.94
N LEU A 122 14.01 12.02 -7.17
CA LEU A 122 13.04 13.08 -7.07
C LEU A 122 12.48 13.09 -5.64
N VAL A 123 12.54 14.25 -5.00
CA VAL A 123 12.16 14.44 -3.60
C VAL A 123 11.05 15.48 -3.53
N GLY A 124 9.96 15.15 -2.85
CA GLY A 124 8.86 16.05 -2.54
C GLY A 124 8.83 16.41 -1.06
N THR A 125 8.78 17.70 -0.76
CA THR A 125 8.91 18.25 0.58
C THR A 125 7.59 18.81 1.13
N GLY A 126 7.53 18.99 2.45
CA GLY A 126 6.34 19.44 3.19
C GLY A 126 5.90 20.89 2.89
N ASP A 127 6.75 21.69 2.25
CA ASP A 127 6.42 23.02 1.70
C ASP A 127 5.85 22.97 0.27
N GLY A 128 5.66 21.77 -0.30
CA GLY A 128 5.08 21.60 -1.63
C GLY A 128 6.06 21.86 -2.77
N VAL A 129 7.37 21.73 -2.50
CA VAL A 129 8.44 21.85 -3.49
C VAL A 129 8.92 20.46 -3.94
N LEU A 130 9.24 20.34 -5.23
CA LEU A 130 9.90 19.18 -5.81
C LEU A 130 11.37 19.51 -6.07
N HIS A 131 12.26 18.58 -5.76
CA HIS A 131 13.69 18.69 -6.01
C HIS A 131 14.20 17.44 -6.71
N LEU A 132 14.92 17.59 -7.81
CA LEU A 132 15.65 16.50 -8.44
C LEU A 132 17.13 16.60 -8.09
N TYR A 133 17.63 15.58 -7.40
CA TYR A 133 19.04 15.48 -7.01
C TYR A 133 19.70 14.29 -7.69
N THR A 134 21.01 14.41 -7.98
CA THR A 134 21.85 13.22 -8.13
C THR A 134 22.08 12.56 -6.78
N PHE A 135 22.41 11.28 -6.75
CA PHE A 135 22.79 10.60 -5.50
C PHE A 135 24.05 11.21 -4.85
N GLN A 136 24.87 11.93 -5.62
CA GLN A 136 26.04 12.65 -5.12
C GLN A 136 25.71 14.02 -4.49
N GLY A 137 24.43 14.45 -4.52
CA GLY A 137 23.98 15.70 -3.90
C GLY A 137 23.98 16.93 -4.79
N GLU A 138 24.11 16.75 -6.11
CA GLU A 138 23.93 17.84 -7.05
C GLU A 138 22.45 18.11 -7.30
N LEU A 139 21.99 19.35 -7.05
CA LEU A 139 20.64 19.79 -7.40
C LEU A 139 20.56 20.04 -8.91
N LEU A 140 19.76 19.24 -9.61
CA LEU A 140 19.54 19.39 -11.05
C LEU A 140 18.45 20.43 -11.35
N TRP A 141 17.35 20.39 -10.60
CA TRP A 141 16.32 21.44 -10.63
C TRP A 141 15.41 21.35 -9.42
N GLN A 142 14.69 22.45 -9.14
CA GLN A 142 13.61 22.50 -8.16
C GLN A 142 12.42 23.32 -8.69
N THR A 143 11.22 23.05 -8.19
CA THR A 143 10.03 23.86 -8.51
C THR A 143 9.90 25.06 -7.58
N ALA A 144 9.09 26.06 -7.97
CA ALA A 144 8.48 26.93 -6.96
C ALA A 144 7.48 26.13 -6.12
N ALA A 145 7.08 26.62 -4.95
CA ALA A 145 5.98 26.03 -4.20
C ALA A 145 4.69 26.14 -5.03
N VAL A 146 4.08 25.01 -5.36
CA VAL A 146 2.99 24.95 -6.35
C VAL A 146 1.62 24.85 -5.70
N GLY A 147 1.51 24.29 -4.49
CA GLY A 147 0.26 24.14 -3.74
C GLY A 147 0.12 25.13 -2.58
N LYS A 148 -1.07 25.19 -1.99
CA LYS A 148 -1.27 25.86 -0.69
C LYS A 148 -0.96 24.95 0.51
N GLY A 149 -0.53 23.72 0.25
CA GLY A 149 -0.19 22.72 1.26
C GLY A 149 0.93 21.82 0.78
N GLY A 150 1.46 21.03 1.71
CA GLY A 150 2.59 20.13 1.46
C GLY A 150 2.29 19.09 0.40
N LEU A 151 3.36 18.62 -0.25
CA LEU A 151 3.30 17.50 -1.17
C LEU A 151 3.16 16.21 -0.36
N LEU A 152 2.19 15.36 -0.71
CA LEU A 152 1.88 14.12 0.01
C LEU A 152 2.23 12.86 -0.78
N SER A 153 2.25 12.94 -2.10
CA SER A 153 2.54 11.78 -2.96
C SER A 153 3.23 12.21 -4.25
N LEU A 154 4.02 11.28 -4.79
CA LEU A 154 4.83 11.47 -5.99
C LEU A 154 4.82 10.21 -6.84
N ASP A 155 4.78 10.39 -8.16
CA ASP A 155 4.93 9.29 -9.11
C ASP A 155 5.64 9.77 -10.39
N LEU A 156 6.41 8.86 -10.98
CA LEU A 156 7.09 9.04 -12.27
C LEU A 156 6.37 8.16 -13.29
N LYS A 157 5.68 8.79 -14.25
CA LYS A 157 4.80 8.08 -15.18
C LYS A 157 5.10 8.32 -16.65
N GLY A 158 5.06 7.22 -17.39
CA GLY A 158 5.08 7.18 -18.85
C GLY A 158 6.34 6.54 -19.40
N ASN A 159 6.20 5.95 -20.59
CA ASN A 159 7.31 5.41 -21.38
C ASN A 159 7.87 6.49 -22.30
N ARG A 160 8.38 7.58 -21.69
CA ARG A 160 8.96 8.74 -22.38
C ARG A 160 10.19 9.17 -21.61
N ASP A 161 11.16 9.70 -22.33
CA ASP A 161 12.40 10.20 -21.77
C ASP A 161 12.46 11.73 -21.92
N PRO A 162 12.33 12.51 -20.82
CA PRO A 162 12.11 12.06 -19.45
C PRO A 162 10.62 11.78 -19.13
N PRO A 163 10.31 11.06 -18.02
CA PRO A 163 8.92 10.72 -17.63
C PRO A 163 8.07 11.97 -17.32
N LEU A 164 6.78 11.81 -17.04
CA LEU A 164 6.05 12.87 -16.33
C LEU A 164 6.21 12.70 -14.83
N VAL A 165 6.24 13.83 -14.14
CA VAL A 165 6.10 13.86 -12.69
C VAL A 165 4.65 14.17 -12.36
N VAL A 166 4.04 13.36 -11.49
CA VAL A 166 2.72 13.62 -10.93
C VAL A 166 2.85 13.78 -9.42
N ALA A 167 2.28 14.85 -8.87
CA ALA A 167 2.31 15.13 -7.45
C ALA A 167 0.91 15.41 -6.90
N GLY A 168 0.59 14.81 -5.76
CA GLY A 168 -0.63 15.08 -4.99
C GLY A 168 -0.34 15.94 -3.76
N PHE A 169 -1.18 16.93 -3.51
CA PHE A 169 -1.00 17.93 -2.45
C PHE A 169 -2.07 17.83 -1.37
N MET A 170 -1.74 18.36 -0.18
CA MET A 170 -2.65 18.38 0.97
C MET A 170 -3.93 19.21 0.73
N ASP A 171 -3.93 20.13 -0.23
CA ASP A 171 -5.11 20.91 -0.62
C ASP A 171 -6.08 20.14 -1.54
N GLY A 172 -5.83 18.85 -1.75
CA GLY A 172 -6.63 17.97 -2.62
C GLY A 172 -6.35 18.16 -4.11
N SER A 173 -5.41 19.05 -4.47
CA SER A 173 -5.02 19.23 -5.87
C SER A 173 -3.99 18.21 -6.32
N VAL A 174 -3.99 17.95 -7.63
CA VAL A 174 -2.96 17.19 -8.33
C VAL A 174 -2.30 18.12 -9.34
N ALA A 175 -0.98 18.03 -9.46
CA ALA A 175 -0.23 18.74 -10.47
C ALA A 175 0.68 17.80 -11.26
N VAL A 176 0.84 18.13 -12.54
CA VAL A 176 1.68 17.37 -13.47
C VAL A 176 2.82 18.28 -13.92
N PHE A 177 4.06 17.79 -13.84
CA PHE A 177 5.26 18.54 -14.19
C PHE A 177 6.07 17.86 -15.29
N SER A 178 6.80 18.69 -16.02
CA SER A 178 7.85 18.24 -16.93
C SER A 178 9.04 17.77 -16.11
N ALA A 179 9.40 16.50 -16.25
CA ALA A 179 10.58 15.94 -15.58
C ALA A 179 11.90 16.57 -16.03
N SER A 180 11.95 17.16 -17.23
CA SER A 180 13.18 17.77 -17.76
C SER A 180 13.63 19.00 -16.96
N ASN A 181 12.71 19.74 -16.36
CA ASN A 181 13.01 21.04 -15.76
C ASN A 181 12.05 21.46 -14.62
N GLY A 182 11.16 20.57 -14.17
CA GLY A 182 10.18 20.87 -13.12
C GLY A 182 9.07 21.84 -13.54
N THR A 183 8.91 22.17 -14.82
CA THR A 183 7.87 23.11 -15.24
C THR A 183 6.48 22.51 -15.02
N LEU A 184 5.57 23.28 -14.42
CA LEU A 184 4.17 22.89 -14.28
C LEU A 184 3.50 22.80 -15.66
N LEU A 185 3.02 21.60 -16.01
CA LEU A 185 2.32 21.32 -17.26
C LEU A 185 0.81 21.46 -17.12
N GLY A 186 0.26 21.14 -15.94
CA GLY A 186 -1.17 21.29 -15.70
C GLY A 186 -1.63 20.77 -14.36
N ARG A 187 -2.91 21.06 -14.04
CA ARG A 187 -3.62 20.51 -12.90
C ARG A 187 -4.89 19.83 -13.40
N PRO A 188 -4.99 18.49 -13.32
CA PRO A 188 -6.22 17.79 -13.65
C PRO A 188 -7.35 18.34 -12.76
N GLN A 189 -8.48 18.67 -13.37
CA GLN A 189 -9.71 18.93 -12.63
C GLN A 189 -10.64 17.75 -12.86
N PRO A 190 -11.38 17.30 -11.82
CA PRO A 190 -12.47 16.37 -12.06
C PRO A 190 -13.44 17.02 -13.06
N GLU A 191 -13.87 16.27 -14.08
CA GLU A 191 -15.05 16.68 -14.83
C GLU A 191 -16.19 16.89 -13.83
N LYS A 192 -16.96 17.97 -13.98
CA LYS A 192 -18.18 18.16 -13.19
C LYS A 192 -19.01 16.89 -13.34
N LEU A 193 -19.10 16.10 -12.28
CA LEU A 193 -20.07 15.02 -12.21
C LEU A 193 -21.45 15.65 -12.49
N PRO A 194 -22.26 15.08 -13.40
CA PRO A 194 -23.62 15.55 -13.57
C PRO A 194 -24.30 15.54 -12.20
N ASP A 195 -25.04 16.61 -11.90
CA ASP A 195 -25.76 16.73 -10.64
C ASP A 195 -26.52 15.43 -10.38
N TYR A 196 -26.18 14.77 -9.28
CA TYR A 196 -26.83 13.52 -8.88
C TYR A 196 -28.26 13.91 -8.47
N VAL A 197 -29.19 13.86 -9.42
CA VAL A 197 -30.62 14.05 -9.15
C VAL A 197 -31.08 12.80 -8.42
N GLY A 198 -30.99 12.82 -7.09
CA GLY A 198 -31.52 11.77 -6.23
C GLY A 198 -33.00 11.52 -6.53
N ALA A 199 -33.33 10.26 -6.75
CA ALA A 199 -34.69 9.73 -6.79
C ALA A 199 -35.12 9.29 -5.39
#